data_AF-A0A172UV85-F1
#
_entry.id   AF-A0A172UV85-F1
#
_cell.length_a   1.000
_cell.length_b   1.000
_cell.length_c   1.000
_cell.angle_alpha   90.00
_cell.angle_beta   90.00
_cell.angle_gamma   90.00
#
_symmetry.space_group_name_H-M   'P 1'
#
loop_
_entity.id
_entity.type
_entity.pdbx_description
1 polymer ?
#
loop_
_entity_poly.entity_id
_entity_poly.type
_entity_poly.pdbx_seq_one_letter_code
_entity_poly.pdbx_strand_id
1 'polypeptide(L)'
;MNSADGGERRGGRPRDSGRESEILGIAYALLAEVGYDGVTFEEVARRAGASKATLYRRWKSKREMVTAALAANPARREGAGEIDTGSLRGDLLALCRRLITTMRSTDGQTALLLLQAGLEDPALCQEIERTAGPTGARLPATVVAAAVRRGELPHAVDPFAFEEVAGAVLLLRRMNGLDTDEAYLEALVDSILLPALRASPPAKAALPAGIFSGHPDHAKETP
;
A
#
# COMPACT_ATOMS: atom_id res chain seq x y z
N MET A 1 48.15 -9.69 -39.97
CA MET A 1 49.06 -9.37 -38.85
C MET A 1 48.71 -7.98 -38.36
N ASN A 2 48.60 -7.83 -37.03
CA ASN A 2 48.12 -6.68 -36.21
C ASN A 2 46.59 -6.49 -36.13
N SER A 3 45.93 -6.93 -35.05
CA SER A 3 45.94 -6.44 -33.64
C SER A 3 45.17 -5.12 -33.54
N ALA A 4 43.88 -5.13 -33.17
CA ALA A 4 43.33 -5.24 -31.81
C ALA A 4 43.60 -4.00 -30.95
N ASP A 5 42.59 -3.13 -30.80
CA ASP A 5 42.28 -2.48 -29.53
C ASP A 5 40.80 -2.03 -29.54
N GLY A 6 39.95 -2.86 -28.94
CA GLY A 6 38.56 -2.54 -28.65
C GLY A 6 38.36 -2.75 -27.15
N GLY A 7 38.64 -1.71 -26.37
CA GLY A 7 38.48 -1.72 -24.92
C GLY A 7 37.04 -2.05 -24.53
N GLU A 8 36.81 -3.29 -24.11
CA GLU A 8 35.59 -3.71 -23.43
C GLU A 8 35.49 -2.98 -22.09
N ARG A 9 34.64 -1.94 -22.06
CA ARG A 9 34.18 -1.35 -20.80
C ARG A 9 33.28 -2.38 -20.12
N ARG A 10 33.87 -3.09 -19.18
CA ARG A 10 33.23 -4.02 -18.22
C ARG A 10 31.97 -3.38 -17.64
N GLY A 11 30.81 -3.91 -18.00
CA GLY A 11 29.54 -3.61 -17.34
C GLY A 11 29.63 -3.89 -15.84
N GLY A 12 29.37 -2.87 -15.02
CA GLY A 12 29.39 -2.98 -13.57
C GLY A 12 28.30 -3.94 -13.08
N ARG A 13 28.71 -5.02 -12.40
CA ARG A 13 27.82 -5.98 -11.75
C ARG A 13 27.03 -5.29 -10.61
N PRO A 14 25.72 -5.57 -10.44
CA PRO A 14 24.90 -4.95 -9.38
C PRO A 14 25.29 -5.50 -8.01
N ARG A 15 26.25 -4.85 -7.36
CA ARG A 15 26.73 -5.23 -6.01
C ARG A 15 25.84 -4.71 -4.87
N ASP A 16 24.81 -3.91 -5.20
CA ASP A 16 24.15 -3.07 -4.21
C ASP A 16 22.73 -3.51 -3.82
N SER A 17 22.05 -4.32 -4.64
CA SER A 17 20.67 -4.73 -4.39
C SER A 17 20.53 -5.68 -3.19
N GLY A 18 21.49 -6.57 -2.99
CA GLY A 18 21.46 -7.54 -1.87
C GLY A 18 21.64 -6.87 -0.50
N ARG A 19 22.61 -5.94 -0.39
CA ARG A 19 22.90 -5.22 0.85
C ARG A 19 21.78 -4.26 1.22
N GLU A 20 21.19 -3.60 0.23
CA GLU A 20 20.02 -2.75 0.43
C GLU A 20 18.82 -3.55 0.95
N SER A 21 18.52 -4.68 0.31
CA SER A 21 17.42 -5.55 0.74
C SER A 21 17.60 -6.07 2.17
N GLU A 22 18.83 -6.36 2.58
CA GLU A 22 19.15 -6.77 3.95
C GLU A 22 18.86 -5.64 4.96
N ILE A 23 19.34 -4.42 4.68
CA ILE A 23 19.10 -3.26 5.55
C ILE A 23 17.61 -2.94 5.66
N LEU A 24 16.89 -3.01 4.53
CA LEU A 24 15.44 -2.79 4.49
C LEU A 24 14.67 -3.87 5.27
N GLY A 25 15.10 -5.13 5.21
CA GLY A 25 14.55 -6.20 6.04
C GLY A 25 14.73 -5.94 7.54
N ILE A 26 15.89 -5.41 7.94
CA ILE A 26 16.17 -5.03 9.34
C ILE A 26 15.32 -3.84 9.78
N ALA A 27 15.18 -2.82 8.93
CA ALA A 27 14.32 -1.68 9.21
C ALA A 27 12.85 -2.11 9.36
N TYR A 28 12.39 -3.04 8.53
CA TYR A 28 11.05 -3.63 8.62
C TYR A 28 10.85 -4.42 9.92
N ALA A 29 11.81 -5.27 10.30
CA ALA A 29 11.74 -6.01 11.57
C ALA A 29 11.74 -5.07 12.79
N LEU A 30 12.58 -4.03 12.76
CA LEU A 30 12.61 -3.03 13.82
C LEU A 30 11.28 -2.27 13.93
N LEU A 31 10.67 -1.90 12.79
CA LEU A 31 9.34 -1.29 12.77
C LEU A 31 8.29 -2.15 13.48
N ALA A 32 8.34 -3.47 13.30
CA ALA A 32 7.43 -4.40 13.97
C ALA A 32 7.66 -4.50 15.48
N GLU A 33 8.91 -4.38 15.92
CA GLU A 33 9.28 -4.47 17.34
C GLU A 33 8.92 -3.21 18.13
N VAL A 34 9.21 -2.03 17.59
CA VAL A 34 9.18 -0.77 18.35
C VAL A 34 8.25 0.30 17.78
N GLY A 35 7.52 -0.02 16.71
CA GLY A 35 6.64 0.92 16.01
C GLY A 35 7.40 2.01 15.27
N TYR A 36 6.65 2.85 14.55
CA TYR A 36 7.24 3.90 13.72
C TYR A 36 8.16 4.79 14.54
N ASP A 37 7.70 5.33 15.67
CA ASP A 37 8.46 6.27 16.51
C ASP A 37 9.78 5.72 17.03
N GLY A 38 9.82 4.44 17.40
CA GLY A 38 11.03 3.78 17.88
C GLY A 38 12.10 3.54 16.80
N VAL A 39 11.74 3.56 15.50
CA VAL A 39 12.72 3.36 14.42
C VAL A 39 13.66 4.56 14.32
N THR A 40 14.98 4.29 14.34
CA THR A 40 16.05 5.29 14.17
C THR A 40 17.14 4.80 13.21
N PHE A 41 17.84 5.74 12.55
CA PHE A 41 18.99 5.39 11.69
C PHE A 41 20.11 4.74 12.50
N GLU A 42 20.32 5.19 13.73
CA GLU A 42 21.23 4.63 14.71
C GLU A 42 21.02 3.13 14.89
N GLU A 43 19.78 2.74 15.21
CA GLU A 43 19.46 1.37 15.55
C GLU A 43 19.47 0.46 14.32
N VAL A 44 18.98 0.95 13.18
CA VAL A 44 19.06 0.20 11.91
C VAL A 44 20.52 0.02 11.50
N ALA A 45 21.35 1.07 11.57
CA ALA A 45 22.78 0.98 11.24
C ALA A 45 23.50 -0.02 12.15
N ARG A 46 23.22 0.03 13.46
CA ARG A 46 23.79 -0.88 14.46
C ARG A 46 23.42 -2.33 14.16
N ARG A 47 22.14 -2.61 13.91
CA ARG A 47 21.65 -3.98 13.61
C ARG A 47 22.13 -4.49 12.26
N ALA A 48 22.25 -3.63 11.26
CA ALA A 48 22.71 -3.99 9.93
C ALA A 48 24.24 -4.09 9.80
N GLY A 49 25.00 -3.72 10.83
CA GLY A 49 26.46 -3.61 10.75
C GLY A 49 26.89 -2.60 9.66
N ALA A 50 26.14 -1.51 9.51
CA ALA A 50 26.38 -0.46 8.54
C ALA A 50 26.71 0.86 9.24
N SER A 51 27.34 1.80 8.54
CA SER A 51 27.53 3.16 9.06
C SER A 51 26.29 4.02 8.81
N LYS A 52 25.99 4.96 9.71
CA LYS A 52 24.91 5.95 9.51
C LYS A 52 25.06 6.68 8.18
N ALA A 53 26.29 7.05 7.81
CA ALA A 53 26.59 7.70 6.53
C ALA A 53 26.17 6.84 5.32
N THR A 54 26.23 5.51 5.42
CA THR A 54 25.77 4.60 4.37
C THR A 54 24.25 4.62 4.23
N LEU A 55 23.52 4.67 5.35
CA LEU A 55 22.07 4.77 5.35
C LEU A 55 21.60 6.15 4.85
N TYR A 56 22.18 7.25 5.37
CA TYR A 56 21.80 8.62 4.97
C TYR A 56 22.05 8.93 3.49
N ARG A 57 22.99 8.22 2.84
CA ARG A 57 23.21 8.32 1.40
C ARG A 57 22.07 7.68 0.58
N ARG A 58 21.40 6.67 1.12
CA ARG A 58 20.30 5.95 0.46
C ARG A 58 18.93 6.54 0.78
N TRP A 59 18.71 6.88 2.05
CA TRP A 59 17.46 7.42 2.55
C TRP A 59 17.74 8.71 3.30
N LYS A 60 17.18 9.82 2.83
CA LYS A 60 17.40 11.16 3.41
C LYS A 60 16.62 11.37 4.69
N SER A 61 15.60 10.55 4.94
CA SER A 61 14.74 10.65 6.12
C SER A 61 14.30 9.28 6.64
N LYS A 62 13.83 9.26 7.89
CA LYS A 62 13.22 8.08 8.51
C LYS A 62 12.00 7.60 7.72
N ARG A 63 11.18 8.55 7.26
CA ARG A 63 10.01 8.29 6.41
C ARG A 63 10.42 7.52 5.17
N GLU A 64 11.42 8.00 4.44
CA GLU A 64 11.92 7.38 3.21
C GLU A 64 12.51 5.99 3.46
N MET A 65 13.24 5.78 4.56
CA MET A 65 13.78 4.47 4.93
C MET A 65 12.66 3.48 5.27
N VAL A 66 11.67 3.90 6.04
CA VAL A 66 10.54 3.05 6.46
C VAL A 66 9.65 2.72 5.26
N THR A 67 9.34 3.68 4.39
CA THR A 67 8.51 3.43 3.20
C THR A 67 9.23 2.51 2.20
N ALA A 68 10.56 2.66 2.04
CA ALA A 68 11.36 1.73 1.28
C ALA A 68 11.37 0.32 1.90
N ALA A 69 11.44 0.21 3.23
CA ALA A 69 11.39 -1.08 3.92
C ALA A 69 10.04 -1.79 3.72
N LEU A 70 8.96 -1.02 3.82
CA LEU A 70 7.59 -1.50 3.56
C LEU A 70 7.38 -1.95 2.12
N ALA A 71 7.96 -1.25 1.14
CA ALA A 71 7.87 -1.59 -0.28
C ALA A 71 8.76 -2.77 -0.67
N ALA A 72 9.88 -2.97 0.03
CA ALA A 72 10.77 -4.10 -0.21
C ALA A 72 10.19 -5.44 0.26
N ASN A 73 9.13 -5.44 1.08
CA ASN A 73 8.50 -6.67 1.59
C ASN A 73 7.97 -7.54 0.41
N PRO A 74 8.49 -8.76 0.22
CA PRO A 74 8.10 -9.66 -0.87
C PRO A 74 6.59 -9.95 -0.91
N ALA A 75 5.96 -10.06 0.25
CA ALA A 75 4.54 -10.40 0.35
C ALA A 75 3.62 -9.24 -0.08
N ARG A 76 4.15 -8.05 -0.36
CA ARG A 76 3.43 -6.96 -1.05
C ARG A 76 3.56 -7.00 -2.58
N ARG A 77 4.58 -7.69 -3.13
CA ARG A 77 4.76 -7.82 -4.59
C ARG A 77 3.82 -8.85 -5.21
N GLU A 78 3.41 -9.87 -4.45
CA GLU A 78 2.57 -10.99 -4.92
C GLU A 78 1.11 -10.60 -5.27
N GLY A 79 0.75 -9.31 -5.19
CA GLY A 79 -0.58 -8.82 -5.51
C GLY A 79 -0.61 -7.64 -6.47
N ALA A 80 0.48 -7.25 -7.13
CA ALA A 80 0.51 -5.98 -7.90
C ALA A 80 -0.13 -6.04 -9.30
N GLY A 81 -0.71 -7.17 -9.72
CA GLY A 81 -1.35 -7.30 -11.03
C GLY A 81 -2.55 -6.38 -11.22
N GLU A 82 -2.86 -6.03 -12.47
CA GLU A 82 -4.11 -5.35 -12.82
C GLU A 82 -5.30 -6.26 -12.47
N ILE A 83 -6.37 -5.67 -11.91
CA ILE A 83 -7.61 -6.38 -11.62
C ILE A 83 -8.60 -6.05 -12.74
N ASP A 84 -8.90 -7.07 -13.54
CA ASP A 84 -10.04 -7.06 -14.46
C ASP A 84 -10.52 -8.51 -14.62
N THR A 85 -11.46 -8.89 -13.76
CA THR A 85 -12.08 -10.22 -13.75
C THR A 85 -13.25 -10.33 -14.74
N GLY A 86 -13.59 -9.23 -15.43
CA GLY A 86 -14.74 -9.13 -16.33
C GLY A 86 -16.06 -8.74 -15.65
N SER A 87 -16.07 -8.53 -14.32
CA SER A 87 -17.26 -8.02 -13.60
C SER A 87 -16.86 -7.20 -12.38
N LEU A 88 -17.64 -6.18 -12.01
CA LEU A 88 -17.38 -5.39 -10.81
C LEU A 88 -17.37 -6.26 -9.56
N ARG A 89 -18.31 -7.20 -9.42
CA ARG A 89 -18.36 -8.13 -8.28
C ARG A 89 -17.04 -8.89 -8.14
N GLY A 90 -16.53 -9.45 -9.24
CA GLY A 90 -15.27 -10.18 -9.24
C GLY A 90 -14.07 -9.27 -8.92
N ASP A 91 -14.08 -8.04 -9.42
CA ASP A 91 -13.03 -7.06 -9.16
C ASP A 91 -13.00 -6.65 -7.67
N LEU A 92 -14.16 -6.42 -7.05
CA LEU A 92 -14.29 -6.13 -5.62
C LEU A 92 -13.82 -7.29 -4.75
N LEU A 93 -14.20 -8.53 -5.09
CA LEU A 93 -13.69 -9.72 -4.39
C LEU A 93 -12.17 -9.85 -4.51
N ALA A 94 -11.61 -9.62 -5.70
CA ALA A 94 -10.17 -9.64 -5.91
C ALA A 94 -9.44 -8.57 -5.09
N LEU A 95 -10.01 -7.36 -4.98
CA LEU A 95 -9.50 -6.30 -4.12
C LEU A 95 -9.55 -6.67 -2.65
N CYS A 96 -10.66 -7.21 -2.14
CA CYS A 96 -10.78 -7.67 -0.76
C CYS A 96 -9.78 -8.80 -0.44
N ARG A 97 -9.58 -9.77 -1.34
CA ARG A 97 -8.57 -10.83 -1.18
C ARG A 97 -7.15 -10.27 -1.18
N ARG A 98 -6.86 -9.30 -2.06
CA ARG A 98 -5.57 -8.58 -2.06
C ARG A 98 -5.35 -7.84 -0.76
N LEU A 99 -6.38 -7.21 -0.23
CA LEU A 99 -6.32 -6.50 1.04
C LEU A 99 -6.07 -7.46 2.20
N ILE A 100 -6.75 -8.61 2.27
CA ILE A 100 -6.48 -9.66 3.27
C ILE A 100 -5.05 -10.18 3.15
N THR A 101 -4.57 -10.41 1.93
CA THR A 101 -3.19 -10.89 1.68
C THR A 101 -2.18 -9.85 2.13
N THR A 102 -2.41 -8.57 1.79
CA THR A 102 -1.58 -7.45 2.23
C THR A 102 -1.61 -7.31 3.75
N MET A 103 -2.77 -7.47 4.38
CA MET A 103 -2.87 -7.51 5.82
C MET A 103 -2.06 -8.69 6.37
N ARG A 104 -2.21 -9.91 5.88
CA ARG A 104 -1.43 -11.08 6.34
C ARG A 104 0.08 -10.91 6.14
N SER A 105 0.51 -10.17 5.12
CA SER A 105 1.93 -9.87 4.87
C SER A 105 2.59 -8.97 5.92
N THR A 106 1.79 -8.27 6.71
CA THR A 106 2.21 -7.38 7.78
C THR A 106 1.66 -7.93 9.09
N ASP A 107 2.46 -8.09 10.12
CA ASP A 107 1.88 -8.49 11.41
C ASP A 107 0.81 -7.46 11.85
N GLY A 108 -0.22 -7.91 12.56
CA GLY A 108 -1.36 -7.05 12.90
C GLY A 108 -0.97 -5.84 13.75
N GLN A 109 0.12 -5.97 14.52
CA GLN A 109 0.65 -4.92 15.38
C GLN A 109 1.35 -3.82 14.58
N THR A 110 2.18 -4.17 13.61
CA THR A 110 2.80 -3.26 12.64
C THR A 110 1.75 -2.52 11.84
N ALA A 111 0.68 -3.20 11.41
CA ALA A 111 -0.43 -2.54 10.70
C ALA A 111 -1.10 -1.46 11.55
N LEU A 112 -1.33 -1.73 12.84
CA LEU A 112 -1.87 -0.74 13.79
C LEU A 112 -0.91 0.40 14.07
N LEU A 113 0.39 0.11 14.23
CA LEU A 113 1.41 1.12 14.48
C LEU A 113 1.57 2.05 13.27
N LEU A 114 1.44 1.52 12.06
CA LEU A 114 1.42 2.32 10.83
C LEU A 114 0.14 3.13 10.68
N LEU A 115 -1.01 2.56 11.04
CA LEU A 115 -2.28 3.30 11.07
C LEU A 115 -2.19 4.48 12.06
N GLN A 116 -1.71 4.22 13.28
CA GLN A 116 -1.50 5.25 14.29
C GLN A 116 -0.52 6.33 13.80
N ALA A 117 0.65 5.94 13.29
CA ALA A 117 1.62 6.88 12.76
C ALA A 117 1.06 7.70 11.58
N GLY A 118 0.20 7.09 10.78
CA GLY A 118 -0.51 7.74 9.68
C GLY A 118 -1.59 8.75 10.12
N LEU A 119 -2.25 8.48 11.25
CA LEU A 119 -3.19 9.43 11.87
C LEU A 119 -2.44 10.67 12.40
N GLU A 120 -1.20 10.51 12.84
CA GLU A 120 -0.34 11.59 13.32
C GLU A 120 0.40 12.33 12.18
N ASP A 121 0.78 11.61 11.11
CA ASP A 121 1.47 12.14 9.92
C ASP A 121 0.78 11.66 8.62
N PRO A 122 -0.23 12.40 8.11
CA PRO A 122 -0.92 12.04 6.87
C PRO A 122 0.00 11.91 5.64
N ALA A 123 1.14 12.59 5.62
CA ALA A 123 2.11 12.51 4.52
C ALA A 123 2.84 11.14 4.51
N LEU A 124 2.99 10.49 5.66
CA LEU A 124 3.50 9.12 5.76
C LEU A 124 2.54 8.13 5.09
N CYS A 125 1.23 8.25 5.30
CA CYS A 125 0.23 7.41 4.64
C CYS A 125 0.34 7.48 3.12
N GLN A 126 0.36 8.70 2.57
CA GLN A 126 0.48 8.92 1.13
C GLN A 126 1.76 8.31 0.57
N GLU A 127 2.88 8.46 1.27
CA GLU A 127 4.16 7.93 0.81
C GLU A 127 4.23 6.40 0.90
N ILE A 128 3.59 5.78 1.90
CA ILE A 128 3.45 4.33 1.99
C ILE A 128 2.66 3.79 0.80
N GLU A 129 1.54 4.42 0.45
CA GLU A 129 0.73 3.98 -0.68
C GLU A 129 1.44 4.16 -2.01
N ARG A 130 2.13 5.29 -2.20
CA ARG A 130 2.93 5.56 -3.41
C ARG A 130 4.07 4.55 -3.59
N THR A 131 4.73 4.18 -2.50
CA THR A 131 5.99 3.40 -2.55
C THR A 131 5.72 1.89 -2.47
N ALA A 132 4.76 1.46 -1.65
CA ALA A 132 4.44 0.06 -1.43
C ALA A 132 3.38 -0.49 -2.40
N GLY A 133 2.75 0.38 -3.20
CA GLY A 133 1.71 -0.01 -4.15
C GLY A 133 0.32 -0.15 -3.53
N PRO A 134 -0.71 -0.44 -4.35
CA PRO A 134 -2.08 -0.46 -3.91
C PRO A 134 -2.34 -1.60 -2.93
N THR A 135 -2.73 -1.26 -1.70
CA THR A 135 -3.05 -2.21 -0.63
C THR A 135 -4.32 -3.01 -0.89
N GLY A 136 -5.13 -2.61 -1.87
CA GLY A 136 -6.50 -3.09 -2.07
C GLY A 136 -7.54 -2.35 -1.21
N ALA A 137 -7.12 -1.40 -0.36
CA ALA A 137 -8.03 -0.58 0.45
C ALA A 137 -8.66 0.59 -0.33
N ARG A 138 -8.09 0.93 -1.50
CA ARG A 138 -8.62 1.93 -2.42
C ARG A 138 -9.24 1.26 -3.64
N LEU A 139 -10.28 1.87 -4.19
CA LEU A 139 -10.90 1.39 -5.42
C LEU A 139 -10.13 1.93 -6.63
N PRO A 140 -9.44 1.09 -7.43
CA PRO A 140 -8.62 1.60 -8.52
C PRO A 140 -9.46 2.29 -9.60
N ALA A 141 -8.98 3.43 -10.12
CA ALA A 141 -9.64 4.14 -11.21
C ALA A 141 -9.83 3.27 -12.47
N THR A 142 -8.94 2.30 -12.70
CA THR A 142 -9.05 1.33 -13.81
C THR A 142 -10.25 0.40 -13.63
N VAL A 143 -10.48 -0.10 -12.41
CA VAL A 143 -11.66 -0.93 -12.06
C VAL A 143 -12.94 -0.12 -12.20
N VAL A 144 -12.96 1.12 -11.70
CA VAL A 144 -14.10 2.04 -11.87
C VAL A 144 -14.40 2.26 -13.35
N ALA A 145 -13.39 2.63 -14.14
CA ALA A 145 -13.56 2.87 -15.57
C ALA A 145 -14.04 1.62 -16.32
N ALA A 146 -13.55 0.43 -15.95
CA ALA A 146 -13.99 -0.83 -16.55
C ALA A 146 -15.45 -1.15 -16.22
N ALA A 147 -15.85 -1.01 -14.96
CA ALA A 147 -17.24 -1.21 -14.53
C ALA A 147 -18.20 -0.19 -15.16
N VAL A 148 -17.79 1.06 -15.32
CA VAL A 148 -18.57 2.09 -16.05
C VAL A 148 -18.71 1.72 -17.53
N ARG A 149 -17.64 1.26 -18.20
CA ARG A 149 -17.72 0.79 -19.60
C ARG A 149 -18.68 -0.40 -19.76
N ARG A 150 -18.76 -1.27 -18.76
CA ARG A 150 -19.68 -2.42 -18.72
C ARG A 150 -21.11 -2.05 -18.31
N GLY A 151 -21.37 -0.81 -17.92
CA GLY A 151 -22.68 -0.35 -17.44
C GLY A 151 -23.04 -0.84 -16.03
N GLU A 152 -22.05 -1.30 -15.26
CA GLU A 152 -22.24 -1.81 -13.89
C GLU A 152 -22.23 -0.71 -12.82
N LEU A 153 -21.63 0.45 -13.13
CA LEU A 153 -21.58 1.65 -12.29
C LEU A 153 -22.04 2.89 -13.06
N PRO A 154 -22.60 3.90 -12.36
CA PRO A 154 -22.85 5.20 -12.94
C PRO A 154 -21.54 5.93 -13.28
N HIS A 155 -21.57 6.83 -14.27
CA HIS A 155 -20.39 7.59 -14.73
C HIS A 155 -19.73 8.47 -13.66
N ALA A 156 -20.46 8.85 -12.61
CA ALA A 156 -19.99 9.71 -11.53
C ALA A 156 -20.08 8.99 -10.16
N VAL A 157 -19.67 7.71 -10.14
CA VAL A 157 -19.58 6.93 -8.89
C VAL A 157 -18.49 7.50 -7.99
N ASP A 158 -18.80 7.62 -6.70
CA ASP A 158 -17.85 7.99 -5.66
C ASP A 158 -17.28 6.68 -5.04
N PRO A 159 -15.95 6.50 -4.99
CA PRO A 159 -15.35 5.30 -4.38
C PRO A 159 -15.50 5.24 -2.86
N PHE A 160 -15.98 6.31 -2.21
CA PHE A 160 -16.09 6.46 -0.75
C PHE A 160 -16.60 5.21 -0.04
N ALA A 161 -17.70 4.60 -0.50
CA ALA A 161 -18.29 3.44 0.16
C ALA A 161 -17.31 2.24 0.25
N PHE A 162 -16.49 2.04 -0.78
CA PHE A 162 -15.46 1.00 -0.75
C PHE A 162 -14.31 1.37 0.19
N GLU A 163 -13.80 2.60 0.05
CA GLU A 163 -12.61 3.06 0.77
C GLU A 163 -12.85 3.25 2.26
N GLU A 164 -14.10 3.52 2.64
CA GLU A 164 -14.54 3.63 4.03
C GLU A 164 -14.77 2.25 4.67
N VAL A 165 -15.45 1.34 3.96
CA VAL A 165 -15.94 0.09 4.57
C VAL A 165 -14.93 -1.05 4.45
N ALA A 166 -14.38 -1.29 3.25
CA ALA A 166 -13.65 -2.53 2.97
C ALA A 166 -12.41 -2.68 3.85
N GLY A 167 -11.60 -1.63 3.93
CA GLY A 167 -10.41 -1.61 4.79
C GLY A 167 -10.73 -1.73 6.28
N ALA A 168 -11.74 -0.99 6.75
CA ALA A 168 -12.02 -0.86 8.18
C ALA A 168 -12.57 -2.17 8.75
N VAL A 169 -13.53 -2.77 8.06
CA VAL A 169 -14.17 -4.00 8.51
C VAL A 169 -13.22 -5.19 8.45
N LEU A 170 -12.40 -5.31 7.39
CA LEU A 170 -11.42 -6.39 7.27
C LEU A 170 -10.31 -6.27 8.33
N LEU A 171 -9.85 -5.05 8.62
CA LEU A 171 -8.87 -4.81 9.67
C LEU A 171 -9.43 -5.16 11.05
N LEU A 172 -10.62 -4.65 11.38
CA LEU A 172 -11.25 -4.90 12.68
C LEU A 172 -11.57 -6.37 12.89
N ARG A 173 -12.09 -7.09 11.88
CA ARG A 173 -12.32 -8.54 12.00
C ARG A 173 -11.03 -9.29 12.30
N ARG A 174 -9.95 -8.98 11.58
CA ARG A 174 -8.64 -9.57 11.84
C ARG A 174 -8.17 -9.32 13.27
N MET A 175 -8.30 -8.08 13.77
CA MET A 175 -7.92 -7.73 15.15
C MET A 175 -8.71 -8.52 16.19
N ASN A 176 -9.99 -8.80 15.90
CA ASN A 176 -10.85 -9.59 16.76
C ASN A 176 -10.65 -11.11 16.59
N GLY A 177 -9.69 -11.55 15.77
CA GLY A 177 -9.45 -12.97 15.48
C GLY A 177 -10.61 -13.63 14.72
N LEU A 178 -11.44 -12.85 14.02
CA LEU A 178 -12.57 -13.36 13.25
C LEU A 178 -12.12 -13.73 11.83
N ASP A 179 -12.59 -14.89 11.36
CA ASP A 179 -12.30 -15.36 10.02
C ASP A 179 -12.90 -14.44 8.94
N THR A 180 -12.18 -14.35 7.83
CA THR A 180 -12.56 -13.66 6.59
C THR A 180 -12.53 -14.66 5.44
N ASP A 181 -13.34 -15.70 5.57
CA ASP A 181 -13.50 -16.73 4.55
C ASP A 181 -14.23 -16.21 3.31
N GLU A 182 -14.34 -17.06 2.29
CA GLU A 182 -14.96 -16.69 1.02
C GLU A 182 -16.43 -16.28 1.19
N ALA A 183 -17.19 -17.02 2.02
CA ALA A 183 -18.59 -16.70 2.30
C ALA A 183 -18.76 -15.29 2.92
N TYR A 184 -17.86 -14.93 3.84
CA TYR A 184 -17.83 -13.60 4.41
C TYR A 184 -17.52 -12.51 3.36
N LEU A 185 -16.53 -12.76 2.49
CA LEU A 185 -16.17 -11.82 1.42
C LEU A 185 -17.31 -11.61 0.43
N GLU A 186 -18.00 -12.69 0.04
CA GLU A 186 -19.18 -12.61 -0.81
C GLU A 186 -20.30 -11.81 -0.14
N ALA A 187 -20.57 -12.05 1.14
CA ALA A 187 -21.58 -11.28 1.87
C ALA A 187 -21.22 -9.78 1.96
N LEU A 188 -19.96 -9.45 2.26
CA LEU A 188 -19.47 -8.07 2.31
C LEU A 188 -19.62 -7.37 0.95
N VAL A 189 -19.24 -8.04 -0.13
CA VAL A 189 -19.33 -7.49 -1.48
C VAL A 189 -20.78 -7.36 -1.92
N ASP A 190 -21.58 -8.43 -1.82
CA ASP A 190 -22.92 -8.49 -2.40
C ASP A 190 -23.95 -7.71 -1.60
N SER A 191 -23.81 -7.65 -0.27
CA SER A 191 -24.80 -7.02 0.61
C SER A 191 -24.46 -5.57 0.95
N ILE A 192 -23.19 -5.18 0.86
CA ILE A 192 -22.74 -3.86 1.32
C ILE A 192 -22.06 -3.07 0.20
N LEU A 193 -20.92 -3.55 -0.31
CA LEU A 193 -20.07 -2.75 -1.21
C LEU A 193 -20.73 -2.52 -2.58
N LEU A 194 -21.23 -3.59 -3.21
CA LEU A 194 -21.83 -3.53 -4.54
C LEU A 194 -23.12 -2.69 -4.55
N PRO A 195 -24.09 -2.88 -3.63
CA PRO A 195 -25.25 -2.01 -3.55
C PRO A 195 -24.90 -0.55 -3.27
N ALA A 196 -23.96 -0.28 -2.36
CA ALA A 196 -23.57 1.08 -2.01
C ALA A 196 -22.92 1.82 -3.19
N LEU A 197 -22.01 1.17 -3.92
CA LEU A 197 -21.37 1.75 -5.12
C LEU A 197 -22.38 2.00 -6.25
N ARG A 198 -23.37 1.12 -6.42
CA ARG A 198 -24.44 1.29 -7.42
C ARG A 198 -25.44 2.39 -7.06
N ALA A 199 -25.72 2.54 -5.77
CA ALA A 199 -26.61 3.56 -5.23
C ALA A 199 -25.92 4.92 -5.08
N SER A 200 -24.59 4.99 -5.29
CA SER A 200 -23.81 6.21 -5.09
C SER A 200 -24.38 7.34 -5.95
N PRO A 201 -24.84 8.45 -5.34
CA PRO A 201 -25.35 9.57 -6.11
C PRO A 201 -24.23 10.13 -6.99
N PRO A 202 -24.55 10.68 -8.18
CA PRO A 202 -23.57 11.43 -8.94
C PRO A 202 -23.02 12.53 -8.04
N ALA A 203 -21.71 12.60 -7.86
CA ALA A 203 -21.00 13.45 -6.91
C ALA A 203 -21.55 14.89 -6.90
N LYS A 204 -22.55 15.16 -6.05
CA LYS A 204 -23.21 16.47 -5.92
C LYS A 204 -22.43 17.40 -4.99
N ALA A 205 -21.58 16.82 -4.15
CA ALA A 205 -20.55 17.45 -3.34
C ALA A 205 -19.45 16.39 -3.13
N ALA A 206 -18.18 16.80 -3.08
CA ALA A 206 -17.10 15.89 -2.72
C ALA A 206 -17.34 15.38 -1.29
N LEU A 207 -17.54 14.07 -1.12
CA LEU A 207 -17.51 13.46 0.20
C LEU A 207 -16.11 13.63 0.80
N PRO A 208 -15.98 13.68 2.14
CA PRO A 208 -14.67 13.59 2.76
C PRO A 208 -13.99 12.29 2.31
N ALA A 209 -12.66 12.27 2.27
CA ALA A 209 -11.97 11.02 2.02
C ALA A 209 -12.35 9.98 3.06
N GLY A 210 -12.59 8.76 2.59
CA GLY A 210 -12.70 7.60 3.45
C GLY A 210 -11.39 7.31 4.19
N ILE A 211 -11.50 6.49 5.23
CA ILE A 211 -10.44 6.13 6.19
C ILE A 211 -9.13 5.64 5.54
N PHE A 212 -9.16 5.07 4.33
CA PHE A 212 -7.97 4.60 3.60
C PHE A 212 -7.65 5.39 2.31
N SER A 213 -8.33 6.51 2.06
CA SER A 213 -8.12 7.32 0.83
C SER A 213 -6.97 8.31 0.93
N GLY A 214 -6.36 8.47 2.11
CA GLY A 214 -5.52 9.63 2.43
C GLY A 214 -6.30 10.95 2.24
N HIS A 215 -5.88 12.06 2.81
CA HIS A 215 -6.54 13.32 2.42
C HIS A 215 -6.27 13.59 0.92
N PRO A 216 -7.31 13.81 0.10
CA PRO A 216 -7.16 14.48 -1.18
C PRO A 216 -6.83 15.92 -0.82
N ASP A 217 -5.82 16.46 -1.48
CA ASP A 217 -5.33 17.83 -1.31
C ASP A 217 -6.46 18.78 -0.88
N HIS A 218 -6.37 19.30 0.36
CA HIS A 218 -6.95 20.60 0.62
C HIS A 218 -6.25 21.52 -0.35
N ALA A 219 -6.99 21.91 -1.39
CA ALA A 219 -6.63 22.97 -2.29
C ALA A 219 -5.96 24.05 -1.45
N LYS A 220 -4.75 24.44 -1.87
CA LYS A 220 -4.08 25.62 -1.34
C LYS A 220 -5.06 26.79 -1.49
N GLU A 221 -5.82 27.09 -0.44
CA GLU A 221 -6.32 28.43 -0.20
C GLU A 221 -5.06 29.28 0.01
N THR A 222 -4.65 29.90 -1.09
CA THR A 222 -3.61 30.91 -1.08
C THR A 222 -4.26 32.17 -0.50
N PRO A 223 -3.63 32.85 0.47
CA PRO A 223 -4.20 34.01 1.15
C PRO A 223 -4.49 35.20 0.22
#